data_AF-Q2N0D2-F1
#
_entry.id   AF-Q2N0D2-F1
#
_cell.length_a   1.000
_cell.length_b   1.000
_cell.length_c   1.000
_cell.angle_alpha   90.00
_cell.angle_beta   90.00
_cell.angle_gamma   90.00
#
_symmetry.space_group_name_H-M   'P 1'
#
loop_
_entity.id
_entity.type
_entity.pdbx_description
1 polymer ?
#
loop_
_entity_poly.entity_id
_entity_poly.type
_entity_poly.pdbx_seq_one_letter_code
_entity_poly.pdbx_strand_id
1 'polypeptide(L)'
;MHVSITTSILLLAFVSVASAQELCGSSVSESIVATLDNSVLFSTCATAEIGVETRVSSLFDVLHFAAKDFLIFCRASGCLSPVRELADSIPPNCLIKYHGSNHNLSEEVSALHHECIETTDAADQAAEDDMSRYFLDV
;
A
#
# COMPACT_ATOMS: atom_id res chain seq x y z
N MET A 1 2.31 -0.16 64.87
CA MET A 1 2.25 1.02 63.98
C MET A 1 1.77 0.54 62.63
N HIS A 2 0.50 0.77 62.30
CA HIS A 2 -0.05 0.47 60.97
C HIS A 2 0.21 1.68 60.06
N VAL A 3 0.91 1.46 58.95
CA VAL A 3 1.04 2.45 57.88
C VAL A 3 0.11 1.97 56.77
N SER A 4 -1.01 2.67 56.58
CA SER A 4 -1.93 2.45 55.47
C SER A 4 -1.45 3.32 54.31
N ILE A 5 -0.99 2.69 53.22
CA ILE A 5 -0.57 3.36 52.00
C ILE A 5 -1.77 3.36 51.06
N THR A 6 -2.50 4.47 51.01
CA THR A 6 -3.54 4.71 50.01
C THR A 6 -2.89 5.14 48.71
N THR A 7 -2.80 4.23 47.75
CA THR A 7 -2.39 4.49 46.37
C THR A 7 -3.56 5.06 45.57
N SER A 8 -3.57 6.38 45.36
CA SER A 8 -4.50 7.03 44.42
C SER A 8 -4.06 6.74 42.98
N ILE A 9 -4.85 5.92 42.28
CA ILE A 9 -4.68 5.64 40.85
C ILE A 9 -5.26 6.81 40.06
N LEU A 10 -4.40 7.63 39.43
CA LEU A 10 -4.81 8.67 38.50
C LEU A 10 -5.19 8.02 37.16
N LEU A 11 -6.48 7.93 36.87
CA LEU A 11 -6.99 7.52 35.55
C LEU A 11 -6.81 8.67 34.55
N LEU A 12 -5.74 8.63 33.76
CA LEU A 12 -5.57 9.46 32.57
C LEU A 12 -6.51 8.95 31.48
N ALA A 13 -7.69 9.56 31.36
CA ALA A 13 -8.58 9.34 30.24
C ALA A 13 -7.97 10.00 28.99
N PHE A 14 -7.28 9.22 28.17
CA PHE A 14 -6.89 9.64 26.82
C PHE A 14 -8.16 9.65 25.97
N VAL A 15 -8.83 10.81 25.90
CA VAL A 15 -9.90 11.04 24.93
C VAL A 15 -9.22 11.21 23.58
N SER A 16 -9.20 10.15 22.77
CA SER A 16 -8.81 10.24 21.37
C SER A 16 -9.85 11.11 20.65
N VAL A 17 -9.51 12.37 20.41
CA VAL A 17 -10.30 13.25 19.56
C VAL A 17 -10.15 12.73 18.13
N ALA A 18 -11.14 11.99 17.65
CA ALA A 18 -11.23 11.62 16.25
C ALA A 18 -11.52 12.90 15.46
N SER A 19 -10.49 13.51 14.89
CA SER A 19 -10.66 14.60 13.92
C SER A 19 -11.38 14.03 12.71
N ALA A 20 -12.57 14.56 12.40
CA ALA A 20 -13.22 14.24 11.14
C ALA A 20 -12.30 14.76 10.02
N GLN A 21 -11.72 13.84 9.24
CA GLN A 21 -10.89 14.21 8.11
C GLN A 21 -11.77 14.89 7.06
N GLU A 22 -11.37 16.10 6.63
CA GLU A 22 -12.07 16.86 5.60
C GLU A 22 -11.88 16.20 4.23
N LEU A 23 -12.73 16.55 3.26
CA LEU A 23 -12.53 16.12 1.88
C LEU A 23 -11.40 16.93 1.24
N CYS A 24 -10.58 16.28 0.41
CA CYS A 24 -9.60 16.99 -0.40
C CYS A 24 -10.30 17.93 -1.39
N GLY A 25 -9.60 18.99 -1.81
CA GLY A 25 -10.10 19.89 -2.86
C GLY A 25 -10.34 19.13 -4.17
N SER A 26 -11.37 19.51 -4.93
CA SER A 26 -11.83 18.76 -6.10
C SER A 26 -10.73 18.51 -7.13
N SER A 27 -9.89 19.50 -7.42
CA SER A 27 -8.78 19.34 -8.38
C SER A 27 -7.75 18.30 -7.94
N VAL A 28 -7.50 18.20 -6.62
CA VAL A 28 -6.59 17.21 -6.04
C VAL A 28 -7.23 15.83 -6.13
N SER A 29 -8.49 15.71 -5.70
CA SER A 29 -9.26 14.46 -5.80
C SER A 29 -9.37 13.94 -7.23
N GLU A 30 -9.74 14.79 -8.19
CA GLU A 30 -9.89 14.41 -9.59
C GLU A 30 -8.57 13.93 -10.20
N SER A 31 -7.46 14.62 -9.90
CA SER A 31 -6.13 14.21 -10.38
C SER A 31 -5.71 12.85 -9.82
N ILE A 32 -5.95 12.60 -8.53
CA ILE A 32 -5.58 11.33 -7.88
C ILE A 32 -6.45 10.19 -8.42
N VAL A 33 -7.77 10.41 -8.53
CA VAL A 33 -8.70 9.42 -9.08
C VAL A 33 -8.36 9.11 -10.54
N ALA A 34 -8.03 10.11 -11.35
CA ALA A 34 -7.62 9.89 -12.74
C ALA A 34 -6.35 9.04 -12.85
N THR A 35 -5.38 9.21 -11.94
CA THR A 35 -4.20 8.34 -11.88
C THR A 35 -4.56 6.93 -11.44
N LEU A 36 -5.37 6.77 -10.39
CA LEU A 36 -5.81 5.45 -9.91
C LEU A 36 -6.57 4.67 -10.98
N ASP A 37 -7.43 5.33 -11.75
CA ASP A 37 -8.24 4.70 -12.81
C ASP A 37 -7.50 4.65 -14.18
N ASN A 38 -6.20 4.94 -14.20
CA ASN A 38 -5.40 4.85 -15.42
C ASN A 38 -5.08 3.38 -15.76
N SER A 39 -6.07 2.71 -16.33
CA SER A 39 -5.97 1.31 -16.79
C SER A 39 -4.78 1.07 -17.72
N VAL A 40 -4.47 2.01 -18.63
CA VAL A 40 -3.35 1.85 -19.58
C VAL A 40 -2.02 1.83 -18.83
N LEU A 41 -1.82 2.75 -17.88
CA LEU A 41 -0.63 2.81 -17.06
C LEU A 41 -0.39 1.46 -16.36
N PHE A 42 -1.37 0.98 -15.60
CA PHE A 42 -1.18 -0.22 -14.78
C PHE A 42 -1.28 -1.54 -15.57
N SER A 43 -2.00 -1.58 -16.69
CA SER A 43 -2.06 -2.78 -17.52
C SER A 43 -0.75 -3.06 -18.24
N THR A 44 -0.02 -2.01 -18.62
CA THR A 44 1.20 -2.11 -19.44
C THR A 44 2.50 -1.91 -18.66
N CYS A 45 2.43 -1.62 -17.37
CA CYS A 45 3.57 -1.20 -16.56
C CYS A 45 4.71 -2.23 -16.47
N ALA A 46 4.39 -3.54 -16.57
CA ALA A 46 5.38 -4.61 -16.53
C ALA A 46 5.86 -5.05 -17.92
N THR A 47 5.27 -4.51 -19.00
CA THR A 47 5.51 -5.02 -20.36
C THR A 47 6.93 -4.79 -20.83
N ALA A 48 7.56 -3.65 -20.50
CA ALA A 48 8.92 -3.35 -20.92
C ALA A 48 9.99 -4.22 -20.24
N GLU A 49 9.79 -4.56 -18.96
CA GLU A 49 10.77 -5.29 -18.15
C GLU A 49 10.54 -6.80 -18.17
N ILE A 50 9.27 -7.23 -18.14
CA ILE A 50 8.87 -8.62 -17.93
C ILE A 50 8.10 -9.19 -19.13
N GLY A 51 7.67 -8.34 -20.07
CA GLY A 51 6.93 -8.77 -21.27
C GLY A 51 5.50 -9.22 -20.97
N VAL A 52 4.97 -8.88 -19.80
CA VAL A 52 3.61 -9.23 -19.36
C VAL A 52 2.72 -8.00 -19.39
N GLU A 53 1.52 -8.16 -19.93
CA GLU A 53 0.42 -7.21 -19.82
C GLU A 53 -0.62 -7.82 -18.89
N THR A 54 -1.05 -7.06 -17.89
CA THR A 54 -2.13 -7.45 -16.98
C THR A 54 -3.38 -6.67 -17.34
N ARG A 55 -4.57 -7.24 -17.17
CA ARG A 55 -5.81 -6.51 -17.47
C ARG A 55 -6.37 -5.93 -16.19
N VAL A 56 -6.21 -4.62 -16.02
CA VAL A 56 -6.76 -3.88 -14.89
C VAL A 56 -7.50 -2.64 -15.36
N SER A 57 -8.54 -2.28 -14.62
CA SER A 57 -9.31 -1.05 -14.81
C SER A 57 -8.81 0.06 -13.91
N SER A 58 -8.20 -0.27 -12.77
CA SER A 58 -7.58 0.68 -11.84
C SER A 58 -6.37 0.06 -11.11
N LEU A 59 -5.64 0.89 -10.36
CA LEU A 59 -4.55 0.43 -9.49
C LEU A 59 -5.00 -0.68 -8.53
N PHE A 60 -6.15 -0.51 -7.88
CA PHE A 60 -6.57 -1.43 -6.83
C PHE A 60 -7.06 -2.80 -7.34
N ASP A 61 -7.22 -2.97 -8.65
CA ASP A 61 -7.49 -4.30 -9.23
C ASP A 61 -6.32 -5.27 -8.99
N VAL A 62 -5.10 -4.77 -8.78
CA VAL A 62 -3.92 -5.61 -8.50
C VAL A 62 -4.03 -6.39 -7.20
N LEU A 63 -4.84 -5.92 -6.23
CA LEU A 63 -5.10 -6.61 -4.97
C LEU A 63 -5.87 -7.93 -5.17
N HIS A 64 -6.46 -8.12 -6.36
CA HIS A 64 -7.17 -9.34 -6.73
C HIS A 64 -6.34 -10.27 -7.62
N PHE A 65 -5.07 -9.94 -7.87
CA PHE A 65 -4.18 -10.79 -8.65
C PHE A 65 -3.88 -12.10 -7.92
N ALA A 66 -3.58 -13.13 -8.71
CA ALA A 66 -2.90 -14.30 -8.16
C ALA A 66 -1.50 -13.88 -7.67
N ALA A 67 -0.97 -14.56 -6.64
CA ALA A 67 0.31 -14.20 -6.02
C ALA A 67 1.46 -14.03 -7.03
N LYS A 68 1.49 -14.85 -8.10
CA LYS A 68 2.47 -14.73 -9.18
C LYS A 68 2.36 -13.40 -9.93
N ASP A 69 1.15 -13.01 -10.31
CA ASP A 69 0.92 -11.80 -11.11
C ASP A 69 1.10 -10.55 -10.25
N PHE A 70 0.72 -10.63 -8.96
CA PHE A 70 1.02 -9.59 -7.98
C PHE A 70 2.54 -9.40 -7.81
N LEU A 71 3.31 -10.47 -7.66
CA LEU A 71 4.77 -10.40 -7.58
C LEU A 71 5.39 -9.83 -8.88
N ILE A 72 4.85 -10.18 -10.06
CA ILE A 72 5.26 -9.58 -11.34
C ILE A 72 5.04 -8.07 -11.33
N PHE A 73 3.86 -7.62 -10.90
CA PHE A 73 3.55 -6.20 -10.75
C PHE A 73 4.53 -5.51 -9.79
N CYS A 74 4.76 -6.08 -8.60
CA CYS A 74 5.61 -5.47 -7.59
C CYS A 74 7.10 -5.41 -7.98
N ARG A 75 7.60 -6.37 -8.78
CA ARG A 75 8.99 -6.39 -9.25
C ARG A 75 9.26 -5.48 -10.44
N ALA A 76 8.24 -5.14 -11.22
CA ALA A 76 8.42 -4.25 -12.37
C ALA A 76 8.55 -2.79 -11.90
N SER A 77 9.68 -2.16 -12.20
CA SER A 77 9.93 -0.76 -11.80
C SER A 77 8.94 0.21 -12.46
N GLY A 78 8.50 -0.10 -13.68
CA GLY A 78 7.45 0.61 -14.40
C GLY A 78 6.08 0.55 -13.72
N CYS A 79 5.83 -0.46 -12.87
CA CYS A 79 4.62 -0.58 -12.06
C CYS A 79 4.79 0.08 -10.69
N LEU A 80 5.88 -0.22 -9.98
CA LEU A 80 6.05 0.20 -8.60
C LEU A 80 6.39 1.70 -8.46
N SER A 81 7.14 2.28 -9.41
CA SER A 81 7.50 3.71 -9.34
C SER A 81 6.27 4.63 -9.39
N PRO A 82 5.31 4.45 -10.32
CA PRO A 82 4.05 5.19 -10.29
C PRO A 82 3.24 5.03 -8.99
N VAL A 83 3.25 3.84 -8.38
CA VAL A 83 2.56 3.61 -7.09
C VAL A 83 3.22 4.41 -5.97
N ARG A 84 4.55 4.40 -5.89
CA ARG A 84 5.31 5.21 -4.93
C ARG A 84 5.06 6.71 -5.13
N GLU A 85 5.18 7.19 -6.36
CA GLU A 85 4.95 8.59 -6.70
C GLU A 85 3.52 9.03 -6.38
N LEU A 86 2.55 8.16 -6.63
CA LEU A 86 1.16 8.41 -6.25
C LEU A 86 1.01 8.49 -4.73
N ALA A 87 1.56 7.54 -3.97
CA ALA A 87 1.54 7.55 -2.50
C ALA A 87 2.09 8.86 -1.92
N ASP A 88 3.24 9.31 -2.45
CA ASP A 88 3.91 10.55 -2.04
C ASP A 88 3.11 11.82 -2.40
N SER A 89 2.27 11.75 -3.44
CA SER A 89 1.49 12.90 -3.95
C SER A 89 0.14 13.10 -3.25
N ILE A 90 -0.43 12.06 -2.62
CA ILE A 90 -1.74 12.14 -1.99
C ILE A 90 -1.61 12.84 -0.63
N PRO A 91 -2.35 13.93 -0.37
CA PRO A 91 -2.30 14.59 0.93
C PRO A 91 -2.81 13.64 2.03
N PRO A 92 -2.07 13.47 3.15
CA PRO A 92 -2.41 12.50 4.18
C PRO A 92 -3.52 12.97 5.13
N ASN A 93 -3.96 14.22 5.00
CA ASN A 93 -4.84 14.90 5.95
C ASN A 93 -6.25 15.16 5.40
N CYS A 94 -6.62 14.50 4.29
CA CYS A 94 -7.94 14.62 3.72
C CYS A 94 -8.40 13.32 3.07
N LEU A 95 -9.73 13.13 3.01
CA LEU A 95 -10.36 11.99 2.37
C LEU A 95 -10.70 12.32 0.92
N ILE A 96 -10.65 11.30 0.06
CA ILE A 96 -11.02 11.41 -1.34
C ILE A 96 -12.24 10.54 -1.59
N LYS A 97 -13.25 11.10 -2.26
CA LYS A 97 -14.40 10.31 -2.66
C LYS A 97 -14.03 9.43 -3.85
N TYR A 98 -13.97 8.13 -3.63
CA TYR A 98 -13.62 7.13 -4.64
C TYR A 98 -14.68 6.02 -4.65
N HIS A 99 -15.18 5.66 -5.82
CA HIS A 99 -16.31 4.70 -6.01
C HIS A 99 -17.50 4.88 -5.06
N GLY A 100 -17.84 6.14 -4.74
CA GLY A 100 -19.03 6.49 -3.95
C GLY A 100 -18.80 6.62 -2.44
N SER A 101 -17.62 6.22 -1.93
CA SER A 101 -17.25 6.27 -0.52
C SER A 101 -16.08 7.24 -0.27
N ASN A 102 -15.86 7.66 0.97
CA ASN A 102 -14.72 8.48 1.34
C ASN A 102 -13.55 7.59 1.77
N HIS A 103 -12.40 7.74 1.14
CA HIS A 103 -11.22 6.91 1.30
C HIS A 103 -10.02 7.70 1.81
N ASN A 104 -9.18 7.05 2.61
CA ASN A 104 -7.83 7.53 2.91
C ASN A 104 -6.87 6.96 1.86
N LEU A 105 -6.91 7.53 0.65
CA LEU A 105 -6.11 7.00 -0.46
C LEU A 105 -4.60 7.12 -0.22
N SER A 106 -4.16 8.04 0.64
CA SER A 106 -2.74 8.12 1.05
C SER A 106 -2.33 6.83 1.77
N GLU A 107 -3.16 6.38 2.73
CA GLU A 107 -2.94 5.16 3.48
C GLU A 107 -3.11 3.91 2.61
N GLU A 108 -4.16 3.84 1.79
CA GLU A 108 -4.44 2.68 0.94
C GLU A 108 -3.36 2.46 -0.13
N VAL A 109 -2.90 3.52 -0.81
CA VAL A 109 -1.83 3.40 -1.81
C VAL A 109 -0.47 3.14 -1.14
N SER A 110 -0.20 3.73 0.02
CA SER A 110 1.01 3.43 0.79
C SER A 110 1.05 1.99 1.28
N ALA A 111 -0.09 1.44 1.71
CA ALA A 111 -0.21 0.05 2.11
C ALA A 111 0.10 -0.89 0.94
N LEU A 112 -0.45 -0.63 -0.25
CA LEU A 112 -0.13 -1.39 -1.46
C LEU A 112 1.37 -1.32 -1.82
N HIS A 113 1.97 -0.14 -1.75
CA HIS A 113 3.41 0.02 -1.98
C HIS A 113 4.24 -0.80 -0.98
N HIS A 114 3.85 -0.80 0.30
CA HIS A 114 4.51 -1.57 1.35
C HIS A 114 4.38 -3.08 1.12
N GLU A 115 3.16 -3.55 0.81
CA GLU A 115 2.88 -4.96 0.52
C GLU A 115 3.72 -5.46 -0.67
N CYS A 116 3.96 -4.61 -1.67
CA CYS A 116 4.85 -4.93 -2.78
C CYS A 116 6.30 -5.12 -2.36
N ILE A 117 6.82 -4.29 -1.45
CA ILE A 117 8.18 -4.43 -0.92
C ILE A 117 8.28 -5.74 -0.13
N GLU A 118 7.36 -5.97 0.81
CA GLU A 118 7.35 -7.20 1.62
C GLU A 118 7.26 -8.47 0.76
N THR A 119 6.40 -8.45 -0.25
CA THR A 119 6.22 -9.58 -1.17
C THR A 119 7.49 -9.85 -1.99
N THR A 120 8.18 -8.79 -2.43
CA THR A 120 9.42 -8.91 -3.18
C THR A 120 10.55 -9.44 -2.30
N ASP A 121 10.72 -8.87 -1.10
CA ASP A 121 11.73 -9.27 -0.13
C ASP A 121 11.54 -10.74 0.31
N ALA A 122 10.29 -11.16 0.52
CA ALA A 122 9.98 -12.55 0.87
C ALA A 122 10.30 -13.52 -0.28
N ALA A 123 10.03 -13.12 -1.52
CA ALA A 123 10.33 -13.93 -2.70
C ALA A 123 11.86 -14.04 -2.94
N ASP A 124 12.61 -12.98 -2.65
CA ASP A 124 14.07 -12.98 -2.77
C ASP A 124 14.70 -13.87 -1.69
N GLN A 125 14.27 -13.75 -0.44
CA GLN A 125 14.71 -14.64 0.67
C GLN A 125 14.41 -16.11 0.36
N ALA A 126 13.23 -16.42 -0.16
CA ALA A 126 12.87 -17.79 -0.52
C ALA A 126 13.78 -18.37 -1.62
N ALA A 127 14.20 -17.55 -2.58
CA ALA A 127 15.13 -17.96 -3.64
C ALA A 127 16.55 -18.19 -3.10
N GLU A 128 17.02 -17.35 -2.16
CA GLU A 128 18.31 -17.53 -1.48
C GLU A 128 18.35 -18.79 -0.61
N ASP A 129 17.27 -19.06 0.12
CA ASP A 129 17.12 -20.26 0.95
C ASP A 129 17.12 -21.55 0.09
N ASP A 130 16.41 -21.54 -1.04
CA ASP A 130 16.37 -22.67 -1.97
C ASP A 130 17.76 -22.95 -2.57
N MET A 131 18.46 -21.88 -2.98
CA MET A 131 19.82 -21.97 -3.49
C MET A 131 20.78 -22.52 -2.42
N SER A 132 20.67 -22.05 -1.18
CA SER A 132 21.49 -22.52 -0.06
C SER A 132 21.27 -24.00 0.23
N ARG A 133 20.02 -24.48 0.20
CA ARG A 133 19.71 -25.91 0.36
C ARG A 133 20.32 -26.74 -0.76
N TYR A 134 20.19 -26.28 -2.01
CA TYR A 134 20.77 -26.97 -3.16
C TYR A 134 22.28 -27.17 -3.02
N PHE A 135 23.01 -26.20 -2.46
CA PHE A 135 24.46 -26.30 -2.24
C PHE A 135 24.87 -27.15 -1.02
N LEU A 136 23.99 -27.30 -0.03
CA LEU A 136 24.25 -28.11 1.17
C LEU A 136 23.88 -29.60 0.99
N ASP A 137 23.07 -29.93 -0.02
CA ASP A 137 22.68 -31.29 -0.39
C ASP A 137 23.67 -31.96 -1.39
N VAL A 138 24.82 -31.34 -1.67
CA VAL A 138 25.93 -31.87 -2.53
C VAL A 138 27.15 -32.20 -1.68
#